data_AF-A0A4W5MUV0-F1
#
_entry.id   AF-A0A4W5MUV0-F1
#
_cell.length_a   1.000
_cell.length_b   1.000
_cell.length_c   1.000
_cell.angle_alpha   90.00
_cell.angle_beta   90.00
_cell.angle_gamma   90.00
#
_symmetry.space_group_name_H-M   'P 1'
#
loop_
_entity.id
_entity.type
_entity.pdbx_description
1 polymer ?
#
loop_
_entity_poly.entity_id
_entity_poly.type
_entity_poly.pdbx_seq_one_letter_code
_entity_poly.pdbx_strand_id
1 'polypeptide(L)'
;VSVSIFSLSISPLCLSLLSVCLCLSLSLYIYLSSFLAKRGVREDIATFEARNISHEIRQSVEELLTRNKASFDPKNAKRASAAAAPLAAWLKANVQYSHVLERIQPLEREQAGLLENLRKTESRKTKLEEQLNSVGQKVNELKEKFQSRTTEAAKLEAEVSKAQETIQAAEQLIHQLDGEHTRWNAQVCVFVKSGDVSCCLSPSWLFLLLSLQHLSAP
;
A
#
# COMPACT_ATOMS: atom_id res chain seq x y z
N VAL A 1 -24.72 17.71 100.61
CA VAL A 1 -24.77 19.15 100.33
C VAL A 1 -23.85 19.43 99.16
N SER A 2 -24.45 19.81 98.03
CA SER A 2 -23.86 20.54 96.89
C SER A 2 -22.72 19.85 96.15
N VAL A 3 -22.92 19.26 94.96
CA VAL A 3 -23.26 19.98 93.71
C VAL A 3 -22.63 21.37 93.70
N SER A 4 -21.31 21.43 93.80
CA SER A 4 -20.57 22.52 93.19
C SER A 4 -20.45 22.22 91.70
N ILE A 5 -21.60 22.37 91.02
CA ILE A 5 -21.60 22.81 89.63
C ILE A 5 -20.66 24.01 89.63
N PHE A 6 -19.52 23.82 89.00
CA PHE A 6 -18.66 24.91 88.57
C PHE A 6 -19.61 25.87 87.85
N SER A 7 -19.92 26.99 88.51
CA SER A 7 -20.48 28.18 87.89
C SER A 7 -19.40 28.71 86.94
N LEU A 8 -19.12 27.94 85.89
CA LEU A 8 -18.59 28.50 84.67
C LEU A 8 -19.77 29.31 84.17
N SER A 9 -19.71 30.62 84.36
CA SER A 9 -20.53 31.56 83.62
C SER A 9 -20.21 31.33 82.15
N ILE A 10 -20.85 30.32 81.53
CA ILE A 10 -20.71 30.02 80.12
C ILE A 10 -21.35 31.20 79.44
N SER A 11 -20.51 32.17 79.05
CA SER A 11 -20.96 33.37 78.36
C SER A 11 -21.88 32.93 77.21
N PRO A 12 -22.97 33.66 76.90
CA PRO A 12 -23.89 33.29 75.82
C PRO A 12 -23.18 33.07 74.47
N LEU A 13 -22.00 33.69 74.28
CA LEU A 13 -21.08 33.43 73.17
C LEU A 13 -20.50 32.01 73.11
N CYS A 14 -20.22 31.37 74.25
CA CYS A 14 -19.64 30.02 74.29
C CYS A 14 -20.70 28.95 74.02
N LEU A 15 -21.94 29.16 74.48
CA LEU A 15 -23.08 28.32 74.14
C LEU A 15 -23.47 28.44 72.66
N SER A 16 -23.44 29.66 72.11
CA SER A 16 -23.69 29.88 70.67
C SER A 16 -22.57 29.30 69.80
N LEU A 17 -21.31 29.40 70.22
CA LEU A 17 -20.17 28.80 69.50
C LEU A 17 -20.24 27.26 69.51
N LEU A 18 -20.61 26.64 70.63
CA LEU A 18 -20.79 25.19 70.71
C LEU A 18 -21.99 24.72 69.86
N SER A 19 -23.08 25.48 69.86
CA SER A 19 -24.25 25.24 69.01
C SER A 19 -23.91 25.35 67.52
N VAL A 20 -23.16 26.38 67.11
CA VAL A 20 -22.66 26.55 65.74
C VAL A 20 -21.73 25.41 65.36
N CYS A 21 -20.80 25.00 66.23
CA CYS A 21 -19.89 23.89 65.97
C CYS A 21 -20.62 22.54 65.81
N LEU A 22 -21.64 22.28 66.64
CA LEU A 22 -22.51 21.12 66.46
C LEU A 22 -23.33 21.22 65.16
N CYS A 23 -23.89 22.38 64.84
CA CYS A 23 -24.65 22.60 63.60
C CYS A 23 -23.81 22.37 62.36
N LEU A 24 -22.58 22.90 62.28
CA LEU A 24 -21.68 22.63 61.14
C LEU A 24 -21.34 21.14 61.01
N SER A 25 -21.12 20.47 62.14
CA SER A 25 -20.85 19.03 62.17
C SER A 25 -22.07 18.21 61.72
N LEU A 26 -23.28 18.64 62.10
CA LEU A 26 -24.55 18.00 61.72
C LEU A 26 -24.88 18.24 60.25
N SER A 27 -24.69 19.46 59.73
CA SER A 27 -24.94 19.80 58.33
C SER A 27 -24.04 19.00 57.39
N LEU A 28 -22.76 18.85 57.73
CA LEU A 28 -21.83 18.02 56.95
C LEU A 28 -22.20 16.53 57.00
N TYR A 29 -22.62 16.03 58.16
CA TYR A 29 -23.09 14.66 58.34
C TYR A 29 -24.36 14.38 57.53
N ILE A 30 -25.34 15.29 57.54
CA ILE A 30 -26.59 15.16 56.77
C ILE A 30 -26.28 15.16 55.27
N TYR A 31 -25.38 16.04 54.81
CA TYR A 31 -24.96 16.05 53.41
C TYR A 31 -24.34 14.71 53.00
N LEU A 32 -23.38 14.20 53.76
CA LEU A 32 -22.73 12.92 53.48
C LEU A 32 -23.73 11.75 53.52
N SER A 33 -24.62 11.75 54.50
CA SER A 33 -25.66 10.72 54.63
C SER A 33 -26.64 10.76 53.47
N SER A 34 -27.06 11.95 53.03
CA SER A 34 -27.98 12.10 51.89
C SER A 34 -27.31 11.71 50.57
N PHE A 35 -26.00 11.96 50.43
CA PHE A 35 -25.21 11.55 49.28
C PHE A 35 -25.11 10.03 49.19
N LEU A 36 -24.71 9.37 50.28
CA LEU A 36 -24.58 7.91 50.34
C LEU A 36 -25.94 7.18 50.28
N ALA A 37 -27.04 7.85 50.66
CA ALA A 37 -28.39 7.32 50.55
C ALA A 37 -29.00 7.41 49.14
N LYS A 38 -28.31 8.04 48.16
CA LYS A 38 -28.79 8.08 46.78
C LYS A 38 -28.82 6.66 46.19
N ARG A 39 -29.95 6.32 45.58
CA ARG A 39 -30.17 5.04 44.88
C ARG A 39 -29.32 5.06 43.59
N GLY A 40 -28.18 4.36 43.58
CA GLY A 40 -27.27 4.30 42.42
C GLY A 40 -25.79 4.56 42.72
N VAL A 41 -25.43 5.02 43.94
CA VAL A 41 -24.04 5.32 44.31
C VAL A 41 -23.10 4.12 44.12
N ARG A 42 -23.62 2.91 44.32
CA ARG A 42 -22.84 1.67 44.11
C ARG A 42 -22.46 1.48 42.64
N GLU A 43 -23.42 1.67 41.75
CA GLU A 43 -23.24 1.55 40.30
C GLU A 43 -22.33 2.66 39.76
N ASP A 44 -22.47 3.88 40.28
CA ASP A 44 -21.61 5.02 39.97
C ASP A 44 -20.15 4.76 40.38
N ILE A 45 -19.92 4.19 41.57
CA ILE A 45 -18.57 3.81 42.03
C ILE A 45 -18.00 2.65 41.19
N ALA A 46 -18.84 1.70 40.80
CA ALA A 46 -18.41 0.53 40.01
C ALA A 46 -18.04 0.90 38.57
N THR A 47 -18.74 1.86 37.97
CA THR A 47 -18.53 2.30 36.57
C THR A 47 -17.62 3.53 36.49
N PHE A 48 -17.04 3.95 37.62
CA PHE A 48 -16.24 5.16 37.69
C PHE A 48 -15.01 5.07 36.78
N GLU A 49 -14.93 5.98 35.81
CA GLU A 49 -13.78 6.08 34.94
C GLU A 49 -12.74 7.05 35.49
N ALA A 50 -11.60 6.53 35.89
CA ALA A 50 -10.47 7.34 36.34
C ALA A 50 -9.86 8.24 35.23
N ARG A 51 -10.26 8.04 33.96
CA ARG A 51 -9.86 8.92 32.84
C ARG A 51 -10.51 10.30 32.90
N ASN A 52 -11.65 10.43 33.59
CA ASN A 52 -12.40 11.68 33.69
C ASN A 52 -11.96 12.56 34.88
N ILE A 53 -10.90 12.18 35.61
CA ILE A 53 -10.39 12.95 36.74
C ILE A 53 -9.54 14.11 36.21
N SER A 54 -9.98 15.36 36.44
CA SER A 54 -9.17 16.53 36.14
C SER A 54 -8.00 16.68 37.13
N HIS A 55 -6.93 17.35 36.68
CA HIS A 55 -5.75 17.62 37.51
C HIS A 55 -6.12 18.33 38.83
N GLU A 56 -7.03 19.30 38.75
CA GLU A 56 -7.49 20.12 39.88
C GLU A 56 -8.21 19.26 40.95
N ILE A 57 -9.08 18.35 40.51
CA ILE A 57 -9.79 17.43 41.41
C ILE A 57 -8.79 16.48 42.06
N ARG A 58 -7.85 15.93 41.29
CA ARG A 58 -6.80 15.03 41.80
C ARG A 58 -5.96 15.71 42.88
N GLN A 59 -5.47 16.92 42.62
CA GLN A 59 -4.66 17.67 43.56
C GLN A 59 -5.44 17.97 44.85
N SER A 60 -6.70 18.41 44.72
CA SER A 60 -7.57 18.67 45.86
C SER A 60 -7.77 17.41 46.72
N VAL A 61 -8.00 16.26 46.10
CA VAL A 61 -8.16 14.98 46.80
C VAL A 61 -6.85 14.54 47.46
N GLU A 62 -5.70 14.74 46.81
CA GLU A 62 -4.39 14.38 47.36
C GLU A 62 -3.99 15.23 48.56
N GLU A 63 -4.30 16.53 48.52
CA GLU A 63 -4.16 17.42 49.67
C GLU A 63 -5.02 16.96 50.85
N LEU A 64 -6.26 16.51 50.61
CA LEU A 64 -7.13 15.96 51.65
C LEU A 64 -6.62 14.63 52.21
N LEU A 65 -6.10 13.75 51.35
CA LEU A 65 -5.48 12.49 51.75
C LEU A 65 -4.23 12.73 52.61
N THR A 66 -3.45 13.76 52.29
CA THR A 66 -2.23 14.12 53.02
C THR A 66 -2.57 14.76 54.37
N ARG A 67 -3.49 15.73 54.39
CA ARG A 67 -3.94 16.42 55.61
C ARG A 67 -4.54 15.45 56.63
N ASN A 68 -5.31 14.46 56.17
CA ASN A 68 -6.02 13.51 57.03
C ASN A 68 -5.42 12.09 56.94
N LYS A 69 -4.11 11.96 56.75
CA LYS A 69 -3.42 10.67 56.52
C LYS A 69 -3.78 9.59 57.54
N ALA A 70 -3.92 9.96 58.82
CA ALA A 70 -4.29 9.03 59.88
C ALA A 70 -5.71 8.48 59.73
N SER A 71 -6.66 9.25 59.20
CA SER A 71 -8.05 8.84 58.99
C SER A 71 -8.22 7.88 57.82
N PHE A 72 -7.32 7.95 56.83
CA PHE A 72 -7.29 7.07 55.67
C PHE A 72 -6.41 5.82 55.88
N ASP A 73 -5.84 5.60 57.07
CA ASP A 73 -5.16 4.35 57.39
C ASP A 73 -6.19 3.20 57.47
N PRO A 74 -5.93 2.02 56.88
CA PRO A 74 -6.90 0.92 56.86
C PRO A 74 -7.41 0.52 58.26
N LYS A 75 -6.56 0.60 59.29
CA LYS A 75 -6.96 0.24 60.66
C LYS A 75 -7.88 1.30 61.26
N ASN A 76 -7.58 2.58 61.05
CA ASN A 76 -8.39 3.68 61.57
C ASN A 76 -9.70 3.85 60.79
N ALA A 77 -9.67 3.69 59.46
CA ALA A 77 -10.86 3.71 58.62
C ALA A 77 -11.82 2.55 58.98
N LYS A 78 -11.29 1.34 59.21
CA LYS A 78 -12.10 0.18 59.64
C LYS A 78 -12.72 0.40 61.03
N ARG A 79 -11.99 1.05 61.95
CA ARG A 79 -12.51 1.44 63.26
C ARG A 79 -13.65 2.45 63.17
N ALA A 80 -13.64 3.32 62.17
CA ALA A 80 -14.73 4.25 61.91
C ALA A 80 -15.94 3.56 61.25
N SER A 81 -15.72 2.71 60.23
CA SER A 81 -16.77 1.90 59.60
C SER A 81 -16.20 0.73 58.80
N ALA A 82 -16.91 -0.40 58.79
CA ALA A 82 -16.54 -1.59 58.01
C ALA A 82 -16.48 -1.32 56.50
N ALA A 83 -17.31 -0.42 55.98
CA ALA A 83 -17.34 -0.03 54.57
C ALA A 83 -16.35 1.11 54.24
N ALA A 84 -15.85 1.85 55.23
CA ALA A 84 -14.93 2.97 55.00
C ALA A 84 -13.52 2.53 54.60
N ALA A 85 -13.04 1.39 55.12
CA ALA A 85 -11.74 0.85 54.78
C ALA A 85 -11.58 0.50 53.27
N PRO A 86 -12.49 -0.27 52.63
CA PRO A 86 -12.38 -0.56 51.20
C PRO A 86 -12.57 0.70 50.34
N LEU A 87 -13.42 1.65 50.74
CA LEU A 87 -13.62 2.89 49.99
C LEU A 87 -12.37 3.80 50.05
N ALA A 88 -11.70 3.86 51.20
CA ALA A 88 -10.43 4.58 51.34
C ALA A 88 -9.31 3.95 50.48
N ALA A 89 -9.28 2.61 50.37
CA ALA A 89 -8.35 1.91 49.49
C ALA A 89 -8.66 2.18 48.00
N TRP A 90 -9.95 2.14 47.62
CA TRP A 90 -10.41 2.48 46.27
C TRP A 90 -10.03 3.90 45.87
N LEU A 91 -10.22 4.89 46.75
CA LEU A 91 -9.86 6.27 46.46
C LEU A 91 -8.35 6.44 46.21
N LYS A 92 -7.52 5.85 47.07
CA LYS A 92 -6.06 5.86 46.91
C LYS A 92 -5.63 5.21 45.59
N ALA A 93 -6.24 4.08 45.24
CA ALA A 93 -5.96 3.38 43.99
C ALA A 93 -6.33 4.24 42.77
N ASN A 94 -7.46 4.97 42.80
CA ASN A 94 -7.85 5.88 41.72
C ASN A 94 -6.89 7.06 41.56
N VAL A 95 -6.44 7.66 42.67
CA VAL A 95 -5.43 8.73 42.63
C VAL A 95 -4.12 8.20 42.01
N GLN A 96 -3.61 7.06 42.46
CA GLN A 96 -2.40 6.46 41.91
C GLN A 96 -2.56 6.11 40.41
N TYR A 97 -3.68 5.52 40.04
CA TYR A 97 -3.97 5.14 38.66
C TYR A 97 -4.09 6.37 37.74
N SER A 98 -4.65 7.49 38.24
CA SER A 98 -4.72 8.73 37.46
C SER A 98 -3.34 9.31 37.09
N HIS A 99 -2.34 9.19 37.96
CA HIS A 99 -0.95 9.58 37.62
C HIS A 99 -0.33 8.67 36.57
N VAL A 100 -0.61 7.37 36.64
CA VAL A 100 -0.16 6.42 35.63
C VAL A 100 -0.81 6.75 34.28
N LEU A 101 -2.11 7.04 34.28
CA LEU A 101 -2.84 7.39 33.08
C LEU A 101 -2.31 8.66 32.41
N GLU A 102 -1.98 9.70 33.17
CA GLU A 102 -1.37 10.93 32.63
C GLU A 102 -0.04 10.64 31.88
N ARG A 103 0.73 9.67 32.36
CA ARG A 103 1.96 9.22 31.68
C ARG A 103 1.68 8.32 30.47
N ILE A 104 0.64 7.50 30.51
CA ILE A 104 0.30 6.54 29.45
C ILE A 104 -0.45 7.21 28.29
N GLN A 105 -1.33 8.18 28.54
CA GLN A 105 -2.10 8.88 27.50
C GLN A 105 -1.28 9.47 26.34
N PRO A 106 -0.15 10.17 26.55
CA PRO A 106 0.68 10.62 25.44
C PRO A 106 1.27 9.45 24.66
N LEU A 107 1.68 8.37 25.34
CA LEU A 107 2.24 7.17 24.70
C LEU A 107 1.19 6.43 23.87
N GLU A 108 -0.05 6.30 24.36
CA GLU A 108 -1.16 5.72 23.59
C GLU A 108 -1.47 6.54 22.33
N ARG A 109 -1.45 7.89 22.44
CA ARG A 109 -1.65 8.78 21.29
C ARG A 109 -0.52 8.66 20.26
N GLU A 110 0.73 8.62 20.73
CA GLU A 110 1.89 8.43 19.87
C GLU A 110 1.84 7.06 19.19
N GLN A 111 1.55 6.00 19.94
CA GLN A 111 1.38 4.64 19.42
C GLN A 111 0.30 4.60 18.33
N ALA A 112 -0.87 5.20 18.56
CA ALA A 112 -1.94 5.28 17.57
C ALA A 112 -1.49 6.02 16.30
N GLY A 113 -0.75 7.12 16.46
CA GLY A 113 -0.16 7.85 15.33
C GLY A 113 0.86 7.03 14.54
N LEU A 114 1.74 6.30 15.24
CA LEU A 114 2.73 5.42 14.64
C LEU A 114 2.08 4.26 13.89
N LEU A 115 1.03 3.64 14.46
CA LEU A 115 0.28 2.57 13.81
C LEU A 115 -0.39 3.06 12.52
N GLU A 116 -0.99 4.25 12.52
CA GLU A 116 -1.59 4.81 11.30
C GLU A 116 -0.53 5.15 10.24
N ASN A 117 0.63 5.66 10.66
CA ASN A 117 1.75 5.93 9.76
C ASN A 117 2.33 4.64 9.17
N LEU A 118 2.44 3.59 9.97
CA LEU A 118 2.85 2.26 9.54
C LEU A 118 1.88 1.72 8.50
N ARG A 119 0.57 1.74 8.78
CA ARG A 119 -0.49 1.32 7.85
C ARG A 119 -0.42 2.07 6.51
N LYS A 120 -0.24 3.40 6.55
CA LYS A 120 -0.07 4.22 5.34
C LYS A 120 1.18 3.83 4.55
N THR A 121 2.28 3.60 5.25
CA THR A 121 3.58 3.25 4.64
C THR A 121 3.52 1.87 3.99
N GLU A 122 2.92 0.89 4.66
CA GLU A 122 2.69 -0.46 4.12
C GLU A 122 1.80 -0.41 2.88
N SER A 123 0.69 0.32 2.92
CA SER A 123 -0.16 0.50 1.74
C SER A 123 0.60 1.13 0.57
N ARG A 124 1.45 2.13 0.83
CA ARG A 124 2.30 2.73 -0.20
C ARG A 124 3.32 1.73 -0.75
N LYS A 125 3.92 0.91 0.12
CA LYS A 125 4.86 -0.14 -0.28
C LYS A 125 4.19 -1.14 -1.21
N THR A 126 3.04 -1.69 -0.84
CA THR A 126 2.30 -2.65 -1.67
C THR A 126 1.96 -2.07 -3.05
N LYS A 127 1.50 -0.81 -3.09
CA LYS A 127 1.22 -0.13 -4.37
C LYS A 127 2.48 0.00 -5.24
N LEU A 128 3.63 0.34 -4.64
CA LEU A 128 4.89 0.44 -5.38
C LEU A 128 5.37 -0.93 -5.88
N GLU A 129 5.19 -2.00 -5.10
CA GLU A 129 5.51 -3.37 -5.49
C GLU A 129 4.65 -3.83 -6.68
N GLU A 130 3.35 -3.52 -6.67
CA GLU A 130 2.45 -3.79 -7.81
C GLU A 130 2.87 -3.02 -9.06
N GLN A 131 3.20 -1.73 -8.92
CA GLN A 131 3.69 -0.91 -10.03
C GLN A 131 5.02 -1.44 -10.59
N LEU A 132 5.95 -1.84 -9.71
CA LEU A 132 7.22 -2.42 -10.12
C LEU A 132 7.01 -3.74 -10.88
N ASN A 133 6.10 -4.59 -10.41
CA ASN A 133 5.76 -5.83 -11.10
C ASN A 133 5.13 -5.56 -12.48
N SER A 134 4.22 -4.60 -12.58
CA SER A 134 3.62 -4.19 -13.86
C SER A 134 4.67 -3.68 -14.86
N VAL A 135 5.59 -2.83 -14.40
CA VAL A 135 6.70 -2.36 -15.24
C VAL A 135 7.62 -3.53 -15.63
N GLY A 136 7.93 -4.44 -14.70
CA GLY A 136 8.72 -5.64 -14.96
C GLY A 136 8.09 -6.53 -16.04
N GLN A 137 6.78 -6.77 -15.98
CA GLN A 137 6.03 -7.46 -17.02
C GLN A 137 6.14 -6.73 -18.37
N LYS A 138 5.99 -5.40 -18.37
CA LYS A 138 6.08 -4.62 -19.61
C LYS A 138 7.45 -4.67 -20.25
N VAL A 139 8.51 -4.63 -19.44
CA VAL A 139 9.90 -4.78 -19.89
C VAL A 139 10.11 -6.15 -20.53
N ASN A 140 9.59 -7.22 -19.92
CA ASN A 140 9.68 -8.56 -20.48
C ASN A 140 8.94 -8.67 -21.82
N GLU A 141 7.70 -8.18 -21.91
CA GLU A 141 6.95 -8.14 -23.17
C GLU A 141 7.72 -7.39 -24.29
N LEU A 142 8.30 -6.24 -23.96
CA LEU A 142 9.07 -5.44 -24.91
C LEU A 142 10.35 -6.15 -25.34
N LYS A 143 11.02 -6.86 -24.41
CA LYS A 143 12.20 -7.66 -24.70
C LYS A 143 11.88 -8.80 -25.66
N GLU A 144 10.78 -9.52 -25.46
CA GLU A 144 10.32 -10.58 -26.35
C GLU A 144 9.97 -10.04 -27.75
N LYS A 145 9.23 -8.94 -27.81
CA LYS A 145 8.91 -8.27 -29.09
C LYS A 145 10.15 -7.77 -29.81
N PHE A 146 11.12 -7.23 -29.08
CA PHE A 146 12.39 -6.79 -29.64
C PHE A 146 13.14 -7.98 -30.24
N GLN A 147 13.30 -9.06 -29.48
CA GLN A 147 13.96 -10.29 -29.96
C GLN A 147 13.28 -10.85 -31.22
N SER A 148 11.96 -10.97 -31.22
CA SER A 148 11.19 -11.44 -32.38
C SER A 148 11.42 -10.56 -33.62
N ARG A 149 11.32 -9.23 -33.46
CA ARG A 149 11.56 -8.30 -34.58
C ARG A 149 13.00 -8.32 -35.08
N THR A 150 13.98 -8.45 -34.18
CA THR A 150 15.39 -8.58 -34.58
C THR A 150 15.61 -9.87 -35.36
N THR A 151 15.02 -11.00 -34.94
CA THR A 151 15.12 -12.26 -35.70
C THR A 151 14.43 -12.18 -37.06
N GLU A 152 13.29 -11.51 -37.15
CA GLU A 152 12.56 -11.29 -38.40
C GLU A 152 13.35 -10.39 -39.35
N ALA A 153 13.91 -9.28 -38.84
CA ALA A 153 14.76 -8.39 -39.62
C ALA A 153 15.98 -9.11 -40.18
N ALA A 154 16.68 -9.91 -39.36
CA ALA A 154 17.83 -10.71 -39.82
C ALA A 154 17.44 -11.73 -40.90
N LYS A 155 16.25 -12.33 -40.81
CA LYS A 155 15.72 -13.23 -41.85
C LYS A 155 15.45 -12.49 -43.16
N LEU A 156 14.81 -11.31 -43.08
CA LEU A 156 14.53 -10.48 -44.25
C LEU A 156 15.82 -9.98 -44.91
N GLU A 157 16.82 -9.58 -44.12
CA GLU A 157 18.14 -9.19 -44.63
C GLU A 157 18.80 -10.33 -45.42
N ALA A 158 18.73 -11.57 -44.90
CA ALA A 158 19.25 -12.74 -45.61
C ALA A 158 18.48 -13.04 -46.91
N GLU A 159 17.14 -12.91 -46.90
CA GLU A 159 16.30 -13.09 -48.09
C GLU A 159 16.60 -12.02 -49.15
N VAL A 160 16.78 -10.76 -48.75
CA VAL A 160 17.16 -9.66 -49.64
C VAL A 160 18.54 -9.90 -50.25
N SER A 161 19.52 -10.34 -49.44
CA SER A 161 20.87 -10.67 -49.96
C SER A 161 20.80 -11.75 -51.05
N LYS A 162 20.03 -12.82 -50.80
CA LYS A 162 19.86 -13.90 -51.78
C LYS A 162 19.15 -13.44 -53.06
N ALA A 163 18.12 -12.60 -52.93
CA ALA A 163 17.45 -12.03 -54.08
C ALA A 163 18.41 -11.16 -54.91
N GLN A 164 19.24 -10.37 -54.24
CA GLN A 164 20.24 -9.52 -54.90
C GLN A 164 21.29 -10.35 -55.65
N GLU A 165 21.81 -11.43 -55.07
CA GLU A 165 22.71 -12.36 -55.74
C GLU A 165 22.07 -12.97 -56.99
N THR A 166 20.78 -13.33 -56.90
CA THR A 166 20.02 -13.89 -58.02
C THR A 166 19.83 -12.87 -59.15
N ILE A 167 19.54 -11.61 -58.80
CA ILE A 167 19.44 -10.51 -59.77
C ILE A 167 20.79 -10.28 -60.46
N GLN A 168 21.88 -10.22 -59.70
CA GLN A 168 23.22 -10.06 -60.29
C GLN A 168 23.58 -11.19 -61.26
N ALA A 169 23.26 -12.45 -60.91
CA ALA A 169 23.47 -13.58 -61.80
C ALA A 169 22.60 -13.47 -63.08
N ALA A 170 21.34 -13.04 -62.95
CA ALA A 170 20.46 -12.82 -64.09
C ALA A 170 20.97 -11.68 -65.01
N GLU A 171 21.43 -10.57 -64.43
CA GLU A 171 22.04 -9.46 -65.18
C GLU A 171 23.29 -9.92 -65.96
N GLN A 172 24.16 -10.72 -65.33
CA GLN A 172 25.34 -11.29 -66.00
C GLN A 172 24.94 -12.20 -67.18
N LEU A 173 23.93 -13.05 -67.00
CA LEU A 173 23.43 -13.91 -68.07
C LEU A 173 22.83 -13.11 -69.22
N ILE A 174 22.07 -12.05 -68.93
CA ILE A 174 21.53 -11.14 -69.96
C ILE A 174 22.67 -10.50 -70.75
N HIS A 175 23.72 -10.02 -70.09
CA HIS A 175 24.88 -9.47 -70.77
C HIS A 175 25.60 -10.49 -71.66
N GLN A 176 25.73 -11.74 -71.22
CA GLN A 176 26.30 -12.81 -72.05
C GLN A 176 25.41 -13.16 -73.25
N LEU A 177 24.10 -13.26 -73.03
CA LEU A 177 23.11 -13.54 -74.07
C LEU A 177 23.04 -12.43 -75.12
N ASP A 178 23.20 -11.16 -74.75
CA ASP A 178 23.22 -10.03 -75.69
C ASP A 178 24.41 -10.12 -76.66
N GLY A 179 25.57 -10.55 -76.16
CA GLY A 179 26.74 -10.85 -76.98
C GLY A 179 26.52 -12.01 -77.96
N GLU A 180 25.95 -13.12 -77.47
CA GLU A 180 25.59 -14.28 -78.31
C GLU A 180 24.51 -13.92 -79.35
N HIS A 181 23.51 -13.14 -78.97
CA HIS A 181 22.46 -12.65 -79.88
C HIS A 181 23.04 -11.78 -80.98
N THR A 182 23.97 -10.87 -80.65
CA THR A 182 24.68 -10.06 -81.65
C THR A 182 25.48 -10.96 -82.60
N ARG A 183 26.16 -11.98 -82.06
CA ARG A 183 26.92 -12.97 -82.86
C ARG A 183 26.02 -13.77 -83.80
N TRP A 184 24.90 -14.31 -83.31
CA TRP A 184 23.94 -15.06 -84.14
C TRP A 184 23.33 -14.19 -85.23
N ASN A 185 22.96 -12.94 -84.93
CA ASN A 185 22.47 -12.01 -85.95
C ASN A 185 23.52 -11.71 -87.03
N ALA A 186 24.79 -11.54 -86.64
CA ALA A 186 25.87 -11.38 -87.61
C ALA A 186 26.02 -12.62 -88.51
N GLN A 187 25.96 -13.83 -87.94
CA GLN A 187 26.00 -15.07 -88.70
C GLN A 187 24.83 -15.19 -89.68
N VAL A 188 23.60 -14.95 -89.23
CA VAL A 188 22.40 -14.96 -90.09
C VAL A 188 22.53 -13.91 -91.21
N CYS A 189 23.02 -12.71 -90.91
CA CYS A 189 23.27 -11.68 -91.93
C CYS A 189 24.29 -12.15 -92.98
N VAL A 190 25.37 -12.81 -92.56
CA VAL A 190 26.37 -13.39 -93.47
C VAL A 190 25.73 -14.49 -94.33
N PHE A 191 24.96 -15.41 -93.73
CA PHE A 191 24.26 -16.46 -94.48
C PHE A 191 23.31 -15.88 -95.54
N VAL A 192 22.52 -14.86 -95.19
CA VAL A 192 21.60 -14.19 -96.12
C VAL A 192 22.35 -13.50 -97.26
N LYS A 193 23.50 -12.86 -96.98
CA LYS A 193 24.32 -12.17 -98.01
C LYS A 193 25.10 -13.13 -98.91
N SER A 194 25.46 -14.30 -98.42
CA SER A 194 26.30 -15.26 -99.15
C SER A 194 25.50 -16.08 -100.17
N GLY A 195 24.17 -16.07 -100.12
CA GLY A 195 23.32 -16.78 -101.11
C GLY A 195 23.48 -18.31 -101.12
N ASP A 196 24.28 -18.88 -100.22
CA ASP A 196 24.55 -20.31 -100.15
C ASP A 196 23.47 -21.02 -99.32
N VAL A 197 22.30 -21.20 -99.93
CA VAL A 197 21.26 -22.16 -99.45
C VAL A 197 21.62 -23.60 -99.86
N SER A 198 22.74 -23.79 -100.56
CA SER A 198 23.11 -25.06 -101.21
C SER A 198 23.42 -26.22 -100.26
N CYS A 199 23.64 -25.97 -98.96
CA CYS A 199 24.00 -27.00 -97.99
C CYS A 199 22.85 -27.46 -97.07
N CYS A 200 21.69 -26.79 -97.10
CA CYS A 200 20.56 -27.10 -96.22
C CYS A 200 19.48 -27.98 -96.87
N LEU A 201 19.50 -28.10 -98.20
CA LEU A 201 18.70 -29.11 -98.90
C LEU A 201 19.55 -30.37 -98.98
N SER A 202 19.17 -31.40 -98.22
CA SER A 202 19.68 -32.75 -98.45
C SER A 202 19.66 -33.04 -99.96
N PRO A 203 20.69 -33.66 -100.57
CA PRO A 203 20.65 -34.08 -101.97
C PRO A 203 19.41 -34.92 -102.31
N SER A 204 18.79 -35.57 -101.30
CA SER A 204 17.51 -36.28 -101.42
C SER A 204 16.34 -35.36 -101.77
N TRP A 205 16.32 -34.11 -101.31
CA TRP A 205 15.28 -33.13 -101.66
C TRP A 205 15.50 -32.52 -103.06
N LEU A 206 16.74 -32.33 -103.49
CA LEU A 206 17.05 -31.97 -104.88
C LEU A 206 16.63 -33.08 -105.85
N PHE A 207 16.81 -34.35 -105.49
CA PHE A 207 16.37 -35.50 -106.29
C PHE A 207 14.84 -35.60 -106.40
N LEU A 208 14.11 -35.26 -105.33
CA LEU A 208 12.64 -35.26 -105.32
C LEU A 208 12.07 -34.15 -106.21
N LEU A 209 12.65 -32.94 -106.16
CA LEU A 209 12.26 -31.80 -107.00
C LEU A 209 12.52 -32.06 -108.49
N LEU A 210 13.68 -32.61 -108.84
CA LEU A 210 14.00 -33.01 -110.22
C LEU A 210 13.11 -34.16 -110.74
N SER A 211 12.70 -35.09 -109.86
CA SER A 211 11.79 -36.19 -110.23
C SER A 211 10.34 -35.71 -110.44
N LEU A 212 9.89 -34.69 -109.71
CA LEU A 212 8.57 -34.06 -109.88
C LEU A 212 8.47 -33.20 -111.14
N GLN A 213 9.59 -32.64 -111.61
CA GLN A 213 9.63 -31.83 -112.83
C GLN A 213 9.60 -32.69 -114.12
N HIS A 214 9.94 -33.97 -114.03
CA HIS A 214 9.81 -34.92 -115.14
C HIS A 214 8.42 -35.54 -115.28
N LEU A 215 7.50 -35.32 -114.33
CA LEU A 215 6.14 -35.86 -114.35
C LEU A 215 5.06 -34.84 -114.73
N SER A 216 5.44 -33.58 -114.99
CA SER A 216 4.52 -32.48 -115.33
C SER A 216 4.98 -31.67 -116.54
N ALA A 217 5.37 -32.35 -117.62
CA ALA A 217 5.33 -31.81 -118.97
C ALA A 217 4.60 -32.85 -119.85
N PRO A 218 3.71 -32.41 -120.76
CA PRO A 218 2.62 -33.21 -121.32
C PRO A 218 3.03 -34.46 -122.10
#